data_AF-X0QNH2-F1
#
_entry.id   AF-X0QNH2-F1
#
_cell.length_a   1.000
_cell.length_b   1.000
_cell.length_c   1.000
_cell.angle_alpha   90.00
_cell.angle_beta   90.00
_cell.angle_gamma   90.00
#
_symmetry.space_group_name_H-M   'P 1'
#
loop_
_entity.id
_entity.type
_entity.pdbx_description
1 polymer ?
#
loop_
_entity_poly.entity_id
_entity_poly.type
_entity_poly.pdbx_seq_one_letter_code
_entity_poly.pdbx_strand_id
1 'polypeptide(L)'
;MAIFTLAIPYLLEKRFIPYLLICAIASLFHVTALFMIPFYFIVNLRIKPLYKILATFLGSLLVSGVLVAYISSTNDRYEGYAKASDEAGGFLTLGFYTAIMILIILVSYLYKIKDKDFQKLITFYASGVVFIIPLAMLGTSPSGPQRLLAYFTWILVLILPMILKRINNIYLYIASIVIFLMYFVLTTSRFSNLSPYIINPIFEVF
;
A
#
# COMPACT_ATOMS: atom_id res chain seq x y z
N MET A 1 -2.07 10.86 -4.91
CA MET A 1 -1.06 9.94 -4.34
C MET A 1 0.35 10.48 -4.46
N ALA A 2 0.81 10.84 -5.67
CA ALA A 2 2.21 11.25 -5.91
C ALA A 2 2.70 12.41 -5.03
N ILE A 3 1.90 13.45 -4.78
CA ILE A 3 2.33 14.60 -3.95
C ILE A 3 2.71 14.18 -2.52
N PHE A 4 2.04 13.17 -1.96
CA PHE A 4 2.33 12.68 -0.62
C PHE A 4 3.73 12.05 -0.51
N THR A 5 4.33 11.57 -1.60
CA THR A 5 5.68 10.96 -1.55
C THR A 5 6.74 11.96 -1.08
N LEU A 6 6.51 13.26 -1.31
CA LEU A 6 7.36 14.34 -0.81
C LEU A 6 7.34 14.45 0.72
N ALA A 7 6.34 13.86 1.40
CA ALA A 7 6.26 13.84 2.86
C ALA A 7 7.19 12.81 3.51
N ILE A 8 7.66 11.80 2.75
CA ILE A 8 8.44 10.67 3.28
C ILE A 8 9.76 11.10 3.94
N PRO A 9 10.58 11.99 3.37
CA PRO A 9 11.79 12.47 4.05
C PRO A 9 11.47 13.06 5.44
N TYR A 10 10.40 13.85 5.54
CA TYR A 10 9.99 14.46 6.81
C TYR A 10 9.42 13.46 7.81
N LEU A 11 8.79 12.38 7.34
CA LEU A 11 8.42 11.23 8.15
C LEU A 11 9.67 10.57 8.78
N LEU A 12 10.72 10.37 7.99
CA LEU A 12 11.98 9.77 8.43
C LEU A 12 12.77 10.70 9.36
N GLU A 13 12.85 11.99 9.04
CA GLU A 13 13.54 13.02 9.83
C GLU A 13 12.79 13.42 11.11
N LYS A 14 11.55 12.92 11.32
CA LYS A 14 10.68 13.29 12.46
C LYS A 14 10.31 14.78 12.47
N ARG A 15 10.09 15.36 11.30
CA ARG A 15 9.67 16.75 11.14
C ARG A 15 8.17 16.81 10.86
N PHE A 16 7.39 17.02 11.91
CA PHE A 16 5.93 16.97 11.82
C PHE A 16 5.33 18.11 10.99
N ILE A 17 5.81 19.35 11.15
CA ILE A 17 5.22 20.51 10.48
C ILE A 17 5.31 20.41 8.95
N PRO A 18 6.49 20.14 8.34
CA PRO A 18 6.57 19.95 6.89
C PRO A 18 5.73 18.75 6.40
N TYR A 19 5.70 17.66 7.17
CA TYR A 19 4.88 16.49 6.85
C TYR A 19 3.38 16.86 6.79
N LEU A 20 2.90 17.59 7.79
CA LEU A 20 1.51 18.04 7.89
C LEU A 20 1.13 18.96 6.73
N LEU A 21 1.99 19.92 6.39
CA LEU A 21 1.76 20.84 5.27
C LEU A 21 1.62 20.09 3.94
N ILE A 22 2.47 19.10 3.68
CA ILE A 22 2.37 18.29 2.45
C ILE A 22 1.10 17.45 2.44
N CYS A 23 0.70 16.87 3.58
CA CYS A 23 -0.58 16.15 3.69
C CYS A 23 -1.77 17.09 3.41
N ALA A 24 -1.73 18.32 3.93
CA ALA A 24 -2.76 19.32 3.67
C ALA A 24 -2.81 19.71 2.19
N ILE A 25 -1.66 19.99 1.55
CA ILE A 25 -1.61 20.29 0.11
C ILE A 25 -2.11 19.10 -0.72
N ALA A 26 -1.70 17.88 -0.39
CA ALA A 26 -2.17 16.67 -1.08
C ALA A 26 -3.69 16.47 -0.91
N SER A 27 -4.26 16.94 0.20
CA SER A 27 -5.70 16.85 0.49
C SER A 27 -6.56 17.72 -0.42
N LEU A 28 -5.99 18.79 -0.99
CA LEU A 28 -6.66 19.62 -2.00
C LEU A 28 -7.02 18.84 -3.27
N PHE A 29 -6.24 17.78 -3.58
CA PHE A 29 -6.50 16.89 -4.70
C PHE A 29 -7.33 15.68 -4.28
N HIS A 30 -7.02 15.11 -3.10
CA HIS A 30 -7.77 13.99 -2.54
C HIS A 30 -7.78 14.05 -1.01
N VAL A 31 -8.95 14.33 -0.42
CA VAL A 31 -9.20 14.40 1.03
C VAL A 31 -8.63 13.21 1.80
N THR A 32 -8.57 12.02 1.18
CA THR A 32 -7.97 10.82 1.77
C THR A 32 -6.50 10.99 2.16
N ALA A 33 -5.79 11.99 1.66
CA ALA A 33 -4.41 12.27 2.06
C ALA A 33 -4.29 12.65 3.54
N LEU A 34 -5.35 13.20 4.15
CA LEU A 34 -5.36 13.52 5.58
C LEU A 34 -5.29 12.27 6.46
N PHE A 35 -5.72 11.10 5.97
CA PHE A 35 -5.57 9.83 6.68
C PHE A 35 -4.12 9.42 6.91
N MET A 36 -3.15 10.05 6.24
CA MET A 36 -1.74 9.78 6.47
C MET A 36 -1.24 10.39 7.78
N ILE A 37 -1.90 11.42 8.31
CA ILE A 37 -1.47 12.14 9.52
C ILE A 37 -1.28 11.21 10.73
N PRO A 38 -2.23 10.32 11.08
CA PRO A 38 -2.03 9.33 12.15
C PRO A 38 -0.80 8.44 11.97
N PHE A 39 -0.47 8.07 10.72
CA PHE A 39 0.66 7.18 10.43
C PHE A 39 2.01 7.82 10.72
N TYR A 40 2.10 9.16 10.70
CA TYR A 40 3.29 9.85 11.18
C TYR A 40 3.60 9.48 12.64
N PHE A 41 2.58 9.52 13.50
CA PHE A 41 2.73 9.19 14.91
C PHE A 41 3.02 7.69 15.10
N ILE A 42 2.29 6.82 14.39
CA ILE A 42 2.50 5.37 14.45
C ILE A 42 3.96 5.02 14.15
N VAL A 43 4.52 5.54 13.06
CA VAL A 43 5.90 5.26 12.66
C VAL A 43 6.91 5.82 13.67
N ASN A 44 6.69 7.03 14.18
CA ASN A 44 7.66 7.75 15.02
C ASN A 44 7.56 7.47 16.52
N LEU A 45 6.54 6.74 16.98
CA LEU A 45 6.44 6.26 18.37
C LEU A 45 7.66 5.42 18.77
N ARG A 46 8.12 5.55 20.02
CA ARG A 46 9.29 4.81 20.55
C ARG A 46 8.90 3.41 21.04
N ILE A 47 8.21 2.65 20.20
CA ILE A 47 7.71 1.30 20.47
C ILE A 47 8.25 0.34 19.40
N LYS A 48 8.38 -0.96 19.71
CA LYS A 48 8.80 -1.97 18.72
C LYS A 48 7.85 -1.98 17.50
N PRO A 49 8.36 -2.15 16.27
CA PRO A 49 7.54 -2.20 15.04
C PRO A 49 6.35 -3.16 15.12
N LEU A 50 6.55 -4.35 15.69
CA LEU A 50 5.51 -5.37 15.81
C LEU A 50 4.27 -4.85 16.55
N TYR A 51 4.44 -4.16 17.69
CA TYR A 51 3.30 -3.64 18.43
C TYR A 51 2.58 -2.51 17.68
N LYS A 52 3.30 -1.72 16.88
CA LYS A 52 2.70 -0.67 16.04
C LYS A 52 1.81 -1.27 14.95
N ILE A 53 2.32 -2.31 14.28
CA ILE A 53 1.59 -3.05 13.24
C ILE A 53 0.34 -3.69 13.85
N LEU A 54 0.48 -4.39 14.97
CA LEU A 54 -0.65 -5.00 15.69
C LEU A 54 -1.68 -3.97 16.14
N ALA A 55 -1.24 -2.85 16.73
CA ALA A 55 -2.13 -1.77 17.15
C ALA A 55 -2.86 -1.14 15.96
N THR A 56 -2.20 -1.02 14.80
CA THR A 56 -2.83 -0.51 13.58
C THR A 56 -3.89 -1.49 13.06
N PHE A 57 -3.60 -2.79 13.06
CA PHE A 57 -4.56 -3.83 12.68
C PHE A 57 -5.79 -3.83 13.59
N LEU A 58 -5.58 -3.89 14.91
CA LEU A 58 -6.66 -3.89 15.91
C LEU A 58 -7.46 -2.58 15.87
N GLY A 59 -6.78 -1.44 15.78
CA GLY A 59 -7.44 -0.14 15.64
C GLY A 59 -8.29 -0.07 14.37
N SER A 60 -7.77 -0.59 13.26
CA SER A 60 -8.55 -0.68 12.02
C SER A 60 -9.74 -1.62 12.14
N LEU A 61 -9.61 -2.76 12.81
CA LEU A 61 -10.71 -3.70 13.03
C LEU A 61 -11.89 -3.00 13.74
N LEU A 62 -11.60 -2.20 14.77
CA LEU A 62 -12.59 -1.47 15.55
C LEU A 62 -13.22 -0.29 14.78
N VAL A 63 -12.41 0.43 13.99
CA VAL A 63 -12.84 1.70 13.36
C VAL A 63 -13.42 1.48 11.95
N SER A 64 -13.04 0.40 11.27
CA SER A 64 -13.39 0.15 9.86
C SER A 64 -14.88 0.24 9.56
N GLY A 65 -15.74 -0.38 10.38
CA GLY A 65 -17.19 -0.34 10.19
C GLY A 65 -17.76 1.07 10.29
N VAL A 66 -17.32 1.85 11.29
CA VAL A 66 -17.73 3.26 11.46
C VAL A 66 -17.25 4.12 10.30
N LEU A 67 -16.02 3.89 9.85
CA LEU A 67 -15.38 4.65 8.77
C LEU A 67 -16.08 4.39 7.44
N VAL A 68 -16.44 3.14 7.14
CA VAL A 68 -17.23 2.78 5.95
C VAL A 68 -18.61 3.41 6.02
N ALA A 69 -19.31 3.31 7.14
CA ALA A 69 -20.65 3.89 7.33
C ALA A 69 -20.65 5.43 7.18
N TYR A 70 -19.62 6.11 7.70
CA TYR A 70 -19.46 7.56 7.57
C TYR A 70 -19.17 7.98 6.12
N ILE A 71 -18.30 7.25 5.41
CA ILE A 71 -18.01 7.54 4.00
C ILE A 71 -19.26 7.31 3.14
N SER A 72 -20.04 6.26 3.41
CA SER A 72 -21.26 5.96 2.65
C SER A 72 -22.37 6.98 2.89
N SER A 73 -22.53 7.51 4.11
CA SER A 73 -23.61 8.46 4.43
C SER A 73 -23.38 9.88 3.92
N THR A 74 -22.14 10.25 3.62
CA THR A 74 -21.77 11.63 3.29
C THR A 74 -21.79 11.90 1.77
N ASN A 75 -21.92 10.87 0.92
CA ASN A 75 -21.85 11.04 -0.53
C ASN A 75 -22.53 9.91 -1.32
N ASP A 76 -23.61 10.20 -2.04
CA ASP A 76 -24.37 9.25 -2.87
C ASP A 76 -23.50 8.51 -3.90
N ARG A 77 -22.40 9.13 -4.34
CA ARG A 77 -21.44 8.51 -5.28
C ARG A 77 -20.62 7.39 -4.63
N TYR A 78 -20.58 7.32 -3.29
CA TYR A 78 -19.89 6.30 -2.51
C TYR A 78 -20.82 5.19 -2.02
N GLU A 79 -22.13 5.35 -2.16
CA GLU A 79 -23.11 4.30 -1.88
C GLU A 79 -22.85 3.06 -2.75
N GLY A 80 -22.45 3.27 -4.01
CA GLY A 80 -21.98 2.21 -4.91
C GLY A 80 -20.63 1.58 -4.53
N TYR A 81 -19.80 2.28 -3.75
CA TYR A 81 -18.50 1.76 -3.26
C TYR A 81 -18.63 0.99 -1.94
N ALA A 82 -19.73 1.19 -1.22
CA ALA A 82 -20.10 0.47 0.00
C ALA A 82 -20.89 -0.83 -0.28
N LYS A 83 -21.47 -0.97 -1.47
CA LYS A 83 -22.01 -2.25 -1.95
C LYS A 83 -20.84 -3.22 -2.16
N ALA A 84 -20.99 -4.44 -1.64
CA ALA A 84 -20.04 -5.51 -1.90
C ALA A 84 -19.90 -5.70 -3.40
N SER A 85 -18.74 -5.33 -3.95
CA SER A 85 -18.43 -5.57 -5.35
C SER A 85 -17.88 -6.98 -5.49
N ASP A 86 -18.45 -7.80 -6.38
CA ASP A 86 -17.91 -9.11 -6.78
C ASP A 86 -16.55 -9.01 -7.52
N GLU A 87 -15.95 -7.82 -7.60
CA GLU A 87 -14.62 -7.60 -8.17
C GLU A 87 -13.53 -8.25 -7.30
N ALA A 88 -13.24 -9.52 -7.61
CA ALA A 88 -12.19 -10.33 -6.99
C ALA A 88 -10.78 -9.70 -7.02
N GLY A 89 -10.54 -8.67 -7.84
CA GLY A 89 -9.23 -8.03 -8.02
C GLY A 89 -8.69 -7.31 -6.78
N GLY A 90 -9.55 -6.77 -5.91
CA GLY A 90 -9.14 -6.06 -4.70
C GLY A 90 -8.42 -6.95 -3.69
N PHE A 91 -9.02 -8.11 -3.39
CA PHE A 91 -8.43 -9.11 -2.49
C PHE A 91 -7.14 -9.70 -3.05
N LEU A 92 -7.07 -9.94 -4.37
CA LEU A 92 -5.87 -10.46 -5.03
C LEU A 92 -4.70 -9.47 -4.90
N THR A 93 -4.98 -8.18 -5.13
CA THR A 93 -4.00 -7.09 -4.97
C THR A 93 -3.52 -6.96 -3.53
N LEU A 94 -4.44 -6.98 -2.57
CA LEU A 94 -4.10 -6.92 -1.14
C LEU A 94 -3.30 -8.15 -0.69
N GLY A 95 -3.67 -9.34 -1.16
CA GLY A 95 -2.95 -10.60 -0.91
C GLY A 95 -1.52 -10.54 -1.42
N PHE A 96 -1.31 -10.02 -2.64
CA PHE A 96 0.02 -9.81 -3.22
C PHE A 96 0.88 -8.89 -2.35
N TYR A 97 0.37 -7.72 -1.95
CA TYR A 97 1.12 -6.81 -1.07
C TYR A 97 1.33 -7.39 0.34
N THR A 98 0.42 -8.20 0.84
CA THR A 98 0.59 -8.91 2.11
C THR A 98 1.71 -9.94 2.02
N ALA A 99 1.79 -10.70 0.91
CA ALA A 99 2.88 -11.63 0.67
C ALA A 99 4.24 -10.93 0.57
N ILE A 100 4.31 -9.79 -0.13
CA ILE A 100 5.51 -8.94 -0.21
C ILE A 100 5.90 -8.44 1.19
N MET A 101 4.96 -7.97 1.99
CA MET A 101 5.21 -7.53 3.37
C MET A 101 5.84 -8.65 4.22
N ILE A 102 5.28 -9.86 4.18
CA ILE A 102 5.81 -11.02 4.92
C ILE A 102 7.23 -11.33 4.45
N LEU A 103 7.46 -11.37 3.13
CA LEU A 103 8.77 -11.62 2.54
C LEU A 103 9.81 -10.57 3.01
N ILE A 104 9.45 -9.29 2.98
CA ILE A 104 10.31 -8.18 3.42
C ILE A 104 10.69 -8.34 4.90
N ILE A 105 9.73 -8.68 5.76
CA ILE A 105 9.97 -8.87 7.19
C ILE A 105 10.89 -10.08 7.42
N LEU A 106 10.65 -11.20 6.73
CA LEU A 106 11.49 -12.40 6.81
C LEU A 106 12.92 -12.11 6.38
N VAL A 107 13.11 -11.46 5.23
CA VAL A 107 14.44 -11.10 4.72
C VAL A 107 15.13 -10.11 5.65
N SER A 108 14.43 -9.10 6.15
CA SER A 108 14.98 -8.16 7.14
C SER A 108 15.48 -8.87 8.40
N TYR A 109 14.76 -9.91 8.85
CA TYR A 109 15.15 -10.72 10.00
C TYR A 109 16.38 -11.60 9.69
N LEU A 110 16.34 -12.35 8.58
CA LEU A 110 17.42 -13.26 8.16
C LEU A 110 18.75 -12.53 7.93
N TYR A 111 18.71 -11.39 7.23
CA TYR A 111 19.90 -10.59 6.91
C TYR A 111 20.24 -9.53 7.96
N LYS A 112 19.51 -9.53 9.10
CA LYS A 112 19.71 -8.65 10.25
C LYS A 112 19.83 -7.17 9.87
N ILE A 113 18.93 -6.69 9.01
CA ILE A 113 18.93 -5.29 8.53
C ILE A 113 18.45 -4.39 9.67
N LYS A 114 19.36 -3.62 10.27
CA LYS A 114 19.07 -2.76 11.44
C LYS A 114 19.07 -1.26 11.13
N ASP A 115 19.14 -0.88 9.86
CA ASP A 115 19.10 0.54 9.47
C ASP A 115 17.81 1.21 9.96
N LYS A 116 17.95 2.38 10.59
CA LYS A 116 16.81 3.03 11.27
C LYS A 116 15.76 3.50 10.29
N ASP A 117 16.17 4.00 9.12
CA ASP A 117 15.24 4.53 8.14
C ASP A 117 14.56 3.39 7.39
N PHE A 118 15.30 2.32 7.06
CA PHE A 118 14.73 1.07 6.58
C PHE A 118 13.65 0.51 7.51
N GLN A 119 13.91 0.47 8.82
CA GLN A 119 12.94 -0.02 9.81
C GLN A 119 11.69 0.87 9.88
N LYS A 120 11.83 2.21 9.75
CA LYS A 120 10.68 3.11 9.66
C LYS A 120 9.88 2.88 8.38
N LEU A 121 10.55 2.67 7.23
CA LEU A 121 9.91 2.40 5.94
C LEU A 121 9.13 1.09 5.96
N ILE A 122 9.72 0.00 6.50
CA ILE A 122 9.00 -1.26 6.71
C ILE A 122 7.80 -1.06 7.64
N THR A 123 7.99 -0.34 8.76
CA THR A 123 6.90 -0.09 9.70
C THR A 123 5.75 0.67 9.03
N PHE A 124 6.06 1.71 8.25
CA PHE A 124 5.07 2.48 7.50
C PHE A 124 4.32 1.60 6.50
N TYR A 125 5.06 0.82 5.69
CA TYR A 125 4.49 -0.10 4.72
C TYR A 125 3.57 -1.15 5.38
N ALA A 126 4.09 -1.84 6.40
CA ALA A 126 3.39 -2.92 7.07
C ALA A 126 2.14 -2.43 7.80
N SER A 127 2.23 -1.29 8.52
CA SER A 127 1.07 -0.65 9.15
C SER A 127 0.00 -0.30 8.11
N GLY A 128 0.40 0.20 6.94
CA GLY A 128 -0.51 0.49 5.84
C GLY A 128 -1.23 -0.75 5.30
N VAL A 129 -0.49 -1.83 5.04
CA VAL A 129 -1.09 -3.08 4.53
C VAL A 129 -2.08 -3.66 5.54
N VAL A 130 -1.71 -3.79 6.82
CA VAL A 130 -2.61 -4.37 7.83
C VAL A 130 -3.80 -3.47 8.15
N PHE A 131 -3.67 -2.15 7.97
CA PHE A 131 -4.81 -1.23 8.06
C PHE A 131 -5.87 -1.52 7.00
N ILE A 132 -5.47 -1.90 5.79
CA ILE A 132 -6.42 -2.15 4.70
C ILE A 132 -7.12 -3.51 4.83
N ILE A 133 -6.55 -4.48 5.54
CA ILE A 133 -7.12 -5.83 5.68
C ILE A 133 -8.57 -5.79 6.23
N PRO A 134 -8.87 -5.18 7.39
CA PRO A 134 -10.25 -5.11 7.88
C PRO A 134 -11.18 -4.35 6.94
N LEU A 135 -10.69 -3.28 6.29
CA LEU A 135 -11.49 -2.52 5.31
C LEU A 135 -11.88 -3.38 4.10
N ALA A 136 -10.96 -4.23 3.62
CA ALA A 136 -11.23 -5.15 2.53
C ALA A 136 -12.19 -6.26 2.95
N MET A 137 -12.07 -6.79 4.18
CA MET A 137 -12.98 -7.82 4.71
C MET A 137 -14.44 -7.36 4.79
N LEU A 138 -14.69 -6.05 4.89
CA LEU A 138 -16.04 -5.47 4.82
C LEU A 138 -16.62 -5.43 3.39
N GLY A 139 -15.92 -5.97 2.39
CA GLY A 139 -16.37 -6.02 0.99
C GLY A 139 -16.32 -4.66 0.29
N THR A 140 -15.58 -3.69 0.84
CA THR A 140 -15.47 -2.36 0.23
C THR A 140 -14.82 -2.43 -1.14
N SER A 141 -15.34 -1.69 -2.11
CA SER A 141 -14.81 -1.70 -3.48
C SER A 141 -13.32 -1.29 -3.55
N PRO A 142 -12.54 -1.86 -4.50
CA PRO A 142 -11.14 -1.50 -4.72
C PRO A 142 -10.94 -0.01 -5.05
N SER A 143 -11.92 0.58 -5.72
CA SER A 143 -11.99 1.99 -6.09
C SER A 143 -12.33 2.93 -4.92
N GLY A 144 -12.82 2.39 -3.81
CA GLY A 144 -13.21 3.14 -2.62
C GLY A 144 -12.08 3.19 -1.57
N PRO A 145 -12.34 2.80 -0.30
CA PRO A 145 -11.37 2.86 0.79
C PRO A 145 -10.08 2.08 0.54
N GLN A 146 -10.11 1.00 -0.24
CA GLN A 146 -8.91 0.22 -0.57
C GLN A 146 -7.86 1.03 -1.36
N ARG A 147 -8.26 2.13 -2.02
CA ARG A 147 -7.35 3.07 -2.71
C ARG A 147 -6.32 3.69 -1.76
N LEU A 148 -6.60 3.71 -0.45
CA LEU A 148 -5.63 4.13 0.57
C LEU A 148 -4.35 3.28 0.55
N LEU A 149 -4.43 2.01 0.10
CA LEU A 149 -3.28 1.13 -0.01
C LEU A 149 -2.16 1.73 -0.88
N ALA A 150 -2.51 2.49 -1.91
CA ALA A 150 -1.55 3.11 -2.84
C ALA A 150 -0.61 4.12 -2.17
N TYR A 151 -1.02 4.77 -1.07
CA TYR A 151 -0.12 5.66 -0.31
C TYR A 151 1.03 4.89 0.35
N PHE A 152 0.79 3.62 0.69
CA PHE A 152 1.76 2.79 1.40
C PHE A 152 2.59 1.94 0.45
N THR A 153 2.01 1.41 -0.63
CA THR A 153 2.72 0.48 -1.54
C THR A 153 3.79 1.15 -2.38
N TRP A 154 3.67 2.45 -2.66
CA TRP A 154 4.71 3.20 -3.40
C TRP A 154 6.08 3.09 -2.73
N ILE A 155 6.13 2.96 -1.40
CA ILE A 155 7.39 2.86 -0.65
C ILE A 155 8.21 1.61 -0.99
N LEU A 156 7.60 0.61 -1.63
CA LEU A 156 8.29 -0.57 -2.14
C LEU A 156 9.37 -0.22 -3.15
N VAL A 157 9.22 0.88 -3.90
CA VAL A 157 10.25 1.40 -4.82
C VAL A 157 11.54 1.73 -4.06
N LEU A 158 11.45 2.10 -2.79
CA LEU A 158 12.61 2.33 -1.92
C LEU A 158 13.07 1.03 -1.22
N ILE A 159 12.12 0.26 -0.67
CA ILE A 159 12.42 -0.93 0.14
C ILE A 159 13.07 -2.04 -0.69
N LEU A 160 12.54 -2.34 -1.87
CA LEU A 160 12.98 -3.48 -2.68
C LEU A 160 14.45 -3.35 -3.12
N PRO A 161 14.93 -2.23 -3.69
CA PRO A 161 16.35 -2.08 -4.03
C PRO A 161 17.29 -2.24 -2.83
N MET A 162 16.90 -1.72 -1.66
CA MET A 162 17.70 -1.85 -0.43
C MET A 162 17.85 -3.33 0.00
N ILE A 163 16.78 -4.11 -0.12
CA ILE A 163 16.79 -5.54 0.18
C ILE A 163 17.62 -6.31 -0.84
N LEU A 164 17.36 -6.10 -2.13
CA LEU A 164 18.06 -6.82 -3.19
C LEU A 164 19.57 -6.56 -3.11
N LYS A 165 19.98 -5.30 -2.87
CA LYS A 165 21.38 -4.93 -2.62
C LYS A 165 21.99 -5.64 -1.41
N ARG A 166 21.21 -5.91 -0.37
CA ARG A 166 21.70 -6.63 0.82
C ARG A 166 21.90 -8.12 0.56
N ILE A 167 21.01 -8.74 -0.23
CA ILE A 167 21.12 -10.15 -0.62
C ILE A 167 22.27 -10.33 -1.61
N ASN A 168 22.45 -9.37 -2.53
CA ASN A 168 23.50 -9.34 -3.53
C ASN A 168 23.62 -10.64 -4.36
N ASN A 169 22.50 -11.11 -4.91
CA ASN A 169 22.43 -12.34 -5.70
C ASN A 169 21.82 -12.08 -7.08
N ILE A 170 22.58 -12.37 -8.15
CA ILE A 170 22.18 -12.12 -9.55
C ILE A 170 20.91 -12.86 -9.98
N TYR A 171 20.73 -14.11 -9.55
CA TYR A 171 19.53 -14.89 -9.88
C TYR A 171 18.28 -14.28 -9.28
N LEU A 172 18.40 -13.74 -8.06
CA LEU A 172 17.31 -13.06 -7.37
C LEU A 172 16.98 -11.72 -8.04
N TYR A 173 17.97 -10.99 -8.54
CA TYR A 173 17.73 -9.78 -9.34
C TYR A 173 16.95 -10.10 -10.62
N ILE A 174 17.40 -11.10 -11.38
CA ILE A 174 16.73 -11.53 -12.62
C ILE A 174 15.31 -11.99 -12.32
N ALA A 175 15.12 -12.85 -11.30
CA ALA A 175 13.80 -13.32 -10.88
C ALA A 175 12.87 -12.16 -10.48
N SER A 176 13.39 -11.16 -9.77
CA SER A 176 12.61 -9.96 -9.39
C SER A 176 12.15 -9.17 -10.60
N ILE A 177 13.02 -8.98 -11.60
CA ILE A 177 12.66 -8.31 -12.86
C ILE A 177 11.55 -9.08 -13.57
N VAL A 178 11.69 -10.40 -13.70
CA VAL A 178 10.68 -11.25 -14.35
C VAL A 178 9.34 -11.16 -13.61
N ILE A 179 9.34 -11.28 -12.28
CA ILE A 179 8.11 -11.18 -11.46
C ILE A 179 7.45 -9.81 -11.62
N PHE A 180 8.22 -8.72 -11.61
CA PHE A 180 7.67 -7.38 -11.80
C PHE A 180 7.10 -7.15 -13.19
N LEU A 181 7.74 -7.69 -14.23
CA LEU A 181 7.21 -7.66 -15.60
C LEU A 181 5.92 -8.48 -15.72
N MET A 182 5.88 -9.68 -15.12
CA MET A 182 4.66 -10.49 -15.08
C MET A 182 3.53 -9.76 -14.37
N TYR A 183 3.80 -9.17 -13.20
CA TYR A 183 2.82 -8.39 -12.45
C TYR A 183 2.31 -7.18 -13.24
N PHE A 184 3.21 -6.45 -13.92
CA PHE A 184 2.87 -5.35 -14.80
C PHE A 184 1.93 -5.80 -15.93
N VAL A 185 2.30 -6.87 -16.64
CA VAL A 185 1.47 -7.43 -17.73
C VAL A 185 0.11 -7.88 -17.21
N LEU A 186 0.04 -8.62 -16.09
CA LEU A 186 -1.23 -9.05 -15.50
C LEU A 186 -2.12 -7.87 -15.12
N THR A 187 -1.52 -6.82 -14.53
CA THR A 187 -2.26 -5.62 -14.13
C THR A 187 -2.81 -4.88 -15.36
N THR A 188 -1.98 -4.66 -16.37
CA THR A 188 -2.39 -3.89 -17.57
C THR A 188 -3.33 -4.68 -18.48
N SER A 189 -3.13 -5.98 -18.65
CA SER A 189 -3.91 -6.81 -19.57
C SER A 189 -5.16 -7.43 -18.92
N ARG A 190 -5.01 -8.09 -17.78
CA ARG A 190 -6.08 -8.90 -17.18
C ARG A 190 -6.93 -8.15 -16.16
N PHE A 191 -6.32 -7.27 -15.36
CA PHE A 191 -7.03 -6.63 -14.24
C PHE A 191 -7.65 -5.29 -14.59
N SER A 192 -7.17 -4.61 -15.62
CA SER A 192 -7.66 -3.26 -15.94
C SER A 192 -8.05 -3.06 -17.42
N ASN A 193 -7.83 -4.05 -18.29
CA ASN A 193 -8.04 -3.92 -19.75
C ASN A 193 -7.42 -2.63 -20.33
N LEU A 194 -6.29 -2.19 -19.78
CA LEU A 194 -5.56 -0.98 -20.17
C LEU A 194 -4.48 -1.28 -21.21
N SER A 195 -4.54 -2.44 -21.86
CA SER A 195 -3.62 -2.80 -22.93
C SER A 195 -4.05 -2.07 -24.19
N PRO A 196 -3.29 -1.08 -24.69
CA PRO A 196 -3.72 -0.22 -25.79
C PRO A 196 -3.78 -0.97 -27.13
N TYR A 197 -3.10 -2.12 -27.24
CA TYR A 197 -3.04 -2.94 -28.45
C TYR A 197 -3.51 -4.35 -28.12
N ILE A 198 -4.68 -4.69 -28.64
CA ILE A 198 -5.15 -6.07 -28.74
C ILE A 198 -4.57 -6.60 -30.06
N ILE A 199 -4.04 -7.82 -30.06
CA ILE A 199 -3.67 -8.48 -31.32
C ILE A 199 -4.96 -8.55 -32.14
N ASN A 200 -4.93 -8.02 -33.37
CA ASN A 200 -6.12 -8.07 -34.22
C ASN A 200 -6.56 -9.54 -34.32
N PRO A 201 -7.85 -9.85 -34.06
CA PRO A 201 -8.35 -11.24 -34.00
C PRO A 201 -7.99 -12.11 -35.21
N ILE A 202 -7.72 -11.49 -36.36
CA ILE A 202 -7.26 -12.16 -37.58
C ILE A 202 -5.88 -12.83 -37.40
N PHE A 203 -5.07 -12.36 -36.45
CA PHE A 203 -3.74 -12.87 -36.13
C PHE A 203 -3.68 -13.66 -34.81
N GLU A 204 -4.80 -13.88 -34.13
CA GLU A 204 -4.86 -14.79 -32.98
C GLU A 204 -4.74 -16.24 -33.48
N VAL A 205 -3.54 -16.81 -33.39
CA VAL A 205 -3.31 -18.23 -33.63
C VAL A 205 -3.48 -18.96 -32.29
N PHE A 206 -4.67 -19.54 -32.11
CA PHE A 206 -5.15 -20.46 -31.06
C PHE A 206 -4.40 -20.51 -29.72
#